data_AF-A0A521SBF2-F1
#
_entry.id   AF-A0A521SBF2-F1
#
_cell.length_a   1.000
_cell.length_b   1.000
_cell.length_c   1.000
_cell.angle_alpha   90.00
_cell.angle_beta   90.00
_cell.angle_gamma   90.00
#
_symmetry.space_group_name_H-M   'P 1'
#
loop_
_entity.id
_entity.type
_entity.pdbx_description
1 polymer ?
#
loop_
_entity_poly.entity_id
_entity_poly.type
_entity_poly.pdbx_seq_one_letter_code
_entity_poly.pdbx_strand_id
1 'polypeptide(L)'
;MMVAGVADTELVGNSSTRAILFRRHRLYTSDNSLSTGGPMKANIGNFERLARTFLGLTLLGLAIIGFANPIARLFFGGLGLYFLFEAATGICPLYARLGAAKPSQRLNPERLYLVALLAVQLVLAYLWFHAGYEKVTGSFVADMPKTLAFFASKNPYPWFVSFLNGVAIPNARLFGLAVMWGEVLAGIGLALSAALIVYGDKRWRKAALITSAIALLAGACMNWHFWLASAWTGPGTASSNVAMFWPQMILAYVWIVRYMDERK
;
A
#
# COMPACT_ATOMS: atom_id res chain seq x y z
N MET A 1 42.34 -15.85 -56.57
CA MET A 1 41.19 -16.71 -56.19
C MET A 1 41.72 -17.67 -55.12
N MET A 2 41.62 -17.36 -53.81
CA MET A 2 40.47 -17.60 -52.89
C MET A 2 40.09 -19.10 -52.84
N VAL A 3 40.04 -19.84 -51.71
CA VAL A 3 40.13 -19.58 -50.25
C VAL A 3 40.54 -20.89 -49.53
N ALA A 4 41.39 -20.77 -48.50
CA ALA A 4 41.71 -21.78 -47.47
C ALA A 4 40.60 -21.80 -46.39
N GLY A 5 40.18 -22.93 -45.82
CA GLY A 5 40.96 -23.69 -44.84
C GLY A 5 40.66 -23.18 -43.43
N VAL A 6 39.83 -23.93 -42.71
CA VAL A 6 39.38 -23.81 -41.31
C VAL A 6 40.32 -23.06 -40.36
N ALA A 7 39.79 -22.08 -39.62
CA ALA A 7 40.39 -21.54 -38.41
C ALA A 7 39.33 -21.36 -37.33
N ASP A 8 39.53 -22.05 -36.21
CA ASP A 8 38.82 -21.90 -34.96
C ASP A 8 38.93 -20.45 -34.45
N THR A 9 37.81 -19.74 -34.42
CA THR A 9 37.71 -18.49 -33.64
C THR A 9 37.36 -18.82 -32.20
N GLU A 10 38.39 -18.86 -31.37
CA GLU A 10 38.30 -18.63 -29.92
C GLU A 10 37.51 -17.34 -29.66
N LEU A 11 36.28 -17.46 -29.17
CA LEU A 11 35.61 -16.35 -28.50
C LEU A 11 36.25 -16.18 -27.12
N VAL A 12 37.30 -15.37 -27.10
CA VAL A 12 37.95 -14.83 -25.91
C VAL A 12 36.89 -14.21 -24.99
N GLY A 13 36.46 -14.99 -24.00
CA GLY A 13 35.58 -14.56 -22.94
C GLY A 13 36.27 -13.49 -22.10
N ASN A 14 35.93 -12.23 -22.35
CA ASN A 14 36.38 -11.11 -21.55
C ASN A 14 36.03 -11.35 -20.07
N SER A 15 37.07 -11.46 -19.23
CA SER A 15 37.01 -11.62 -17.77
C SER A 15 36.20 -10.51 -17.08
N SER A 16 35.99 -9.39 -17.76
CA SER A 16 35.16 -8.27 -17.31
C SER A 16 33.66 -8.60 -17.29
N THR A 17 33.17 -9.43 -18.21
CA THR A 17 31.73 -9.75 -18.29
C THR A 17 31.31 -10.76 -17.22
N ARG A 18 32.19 -11.70 -16.87
CA ARG A 18 32.00 -12.60 -15.71
C ARG A 18 32.09 -11.84 -14.39
N ALA A 19 32.94 -10.81 -14.29
CA ALA A 19 33.01 -9.98 -13.09
C ALA A 19 31.73 -9.16 -12.87
N ILE A 20 31.08 -8.66 -13.92
CA ILE A 20 29.82 -7.90 -13.82
C ILE A 20 28.64 -8.81 -13.44
N LEU A 21 28.58 -10.04 -13.96
CA LEU A 21 27.56 -11.02 -13.59
C LEU A 21 27.74 -11.57 -12.17
N PHE A 22 28.98 -11.76 -11.70
CA PHE A 22 29.25 -12.17 -10.31
C PHE A 22 29.09 -11.04 -9.27
N ARG A 23 29.14 -9.76 -9.69
CA ARG A 23 28.92 -8.63 -8.77
C ARG A 23 27.45 -8.44 -8.40
N ARG A 24 26.51 -8.89 -9.23
CA ARG A 24 25.07 -8.84 -8.93
C ARG A 24 24.61 -9.85 -7.88
N HIS A 25 25.36 -10.94 -7.67
CA HIS A 25 25.01 -11.96 -6.66
C HIS A 25 25.64 -11.75 -5.28
N ARG A 26 26.58 -10.81 -5.14
CA ARG A 26 27.27 -10.53 -3.85
C ARG A 26 26.73 -9.30 -3.10
N LEU A 27 25.61 -8.73 -3.54
CA LEU A 27 24.91 -7.64 -2.82
C LEU A 27 23.74 -8.14 -1.95
N TYR A 28 23.56 -9.46 -1.87
CA TYR A 28 22.54 -10.13 -1.06
C TYR A 28 23.12 -10.96 0.09
N THR A 29 24.39 -10.76 0.45
CA THR A 29 24.89 -11.20 1.76
C THR A 29 24.47 -10.15 2.78
N SER A 30 23.42 -10.48 3.52
CA SER A 30 23.02 -9.79 4.73
C SER A 30 24.22 -9.67 5.68
N ASP A 31 24.75 -8.47 5.85
CA ASP A 31 25.35 -8.08 7.13
C ASP A 31 24.21 -8.05 8.15
N ASN A 32 23.90 -9.23 8.66
CA ASN A 32 22.94 -9.47 9.72
C ASN A 32 23.69 -9.36 11.07
N SER A 33 24.56 -8.36 11.21
CA SER A 33 25.03 -7.94 12.51
C SER A 33 23.90 -7.16 13.17
N LEU A 34 22.97 -7.92 13.75
CA LEU A 34 22.13 -7.43 14.85
C LEU A 34 23.10 -6.88 15.90
N SER A 35 23.34 -5.58 15.85
CA SER A 35 23.99 -4.82 16.91
C SER A 35 23.16 -5.02 18.17
N THR A 36 23.63 -5.95 18.99
CA THR A 36 23.12 -6.22 20.32
C THR A 36 23.54 -5.07 21.26
N GLY A 37 22.55 -4.43 21.89
CA GLY A 37 22.69 -3.95 23.27
C GLY A 37 22.96 -2.46 23.56
N GLY A 38 22.92 -1.55 22.59
CA GLY A 38 23.06 -0.10 22.85
C GLY A 38 21.77 0.70 22.60
N PRO A 39 21.52 1.82 23.32
CA PRO A 39 20.40 2.71 23.00
C PRO A 39 20.56 3.25 21.56
N MET A 40 19.45 3.27 20.81
CA MET A 40 19.46 3.72 19.41
C MET A 40 19.92 5.18 19.34
N LYS A 41 20.89 5.46 18.47
CA LYS A 41 21.43 6.82 18.27
C LYS A 41 20.62 7.55 17.22
N ALA A 42 20.67 8.89 17.26
CA ALA A 42 20.03 9.73 16.26
C ALA A 42 20.55 9.41 14.85
N ASN A 43 19.63 9.20 13.91
CA ASN A 43 19.91 8.74 12.55
C ASN A 43 19.21 9.56 11.45
N ILE A 44 18.52 10.65 11.81
CA ILE A 44 17.91 11.58 10.84
C ILE A 44 18.51 13.00 10.97
N GLY A 45 18.60 13.71 9.84
CA GLY A 45 19.18 15.06 9.75
C GLY A 45 18.21 16.17 10.14
N ASN A 46 18.69 17.42 10.12
CA ASN A 46 17.91 18.58 10.54
C ASN A 46 16.69 18.84 9.63
N PHE A 47 16.82 18.60 8.33
CA PHE A 47 15.72 18.75 7.37
C PHE A 47 14.61 17.74 7.66
N GLU A 48 14.97 16.47 7.86
CA GLU A 48 14.02 15.40 8.20
C GLU A 48 13.30 15.65 9.52
N ARG A 49 14.00 16.22 10.51
CA ARG A 49 13.41 16.63 11.79
C ARG A 49 12.43 17.77 11.60
N LEU A 50 12.80 18.82 10.86
CA LEU A 50 11.91 19.94 10.55
C LEU A 50 10.65 19.49 9.81
N ALA A 51 10.79 18.63 8.80
CA ALA A 51 9.67 18.07 8.05
C ALA A 51 8.73 17.26 8.96
N ARG A 52 9.27 16.45 9.87
CA ARG A 52 8.49 15.68 10.85
C ARG A 52 7.84 16.56 11.90
N THR A 53 8.49 17.65 12.33
CA THR A 53 7.86 18.63 13.22
C THR A 53 6.65 19.25 12.55
N PHE A 54 6.80 19.74 11.31
CA PHE A 54 5.72 20.35 10.57
C PHE A 54 4.56 19.37 10.33
N LEU A 55 4.88 18.16 9.84
CA LEU A 55 3.88 17.11 9.62
C LEU A 55 3.20 16.69 10.93
N GLY A 56 3.97 16.48 12.00
CA GLY A 56 3.47 16.08 13.30
C GLY A 56 2.52 17.09 13.92
N LEU A 57 2.88 18.38 13.90
CA LEU A 57 2.01 19.47 14.36
C LEU A 57 0.75 19.60 13.51
N THR A 58 0.87 19.45 12.19
CA THR A 58 -0.29 19.49 11.28
C THR A 58 -1.26 18.37 11.58
N LEU A 59 -0.78 17.13 11.71
CA LEU A 59 -1.62 15.97 12.02
C LEU A 59 -2.25 16.07 13.41
N LEU A 60 -1.49 16.54 14.40
CA LEU A 60 -2.01 16.76 15.75
C LEU A 60 -3.10 17.85 15.77
N GLY A 61 -2.88 18.95 15.05
CA GLY A 61 -3.89 19.99 14.86
C GLY A 61 -5.16 19.45 14.23
N LEU A 62 -5.05 18.73 13.10
CA LEU A 62 -6.19 18.09 12.44
C LEU A 62 -6.92 17.09 13.36
N ALA A 63 -6.19 16.35 14.19
CA ALA A 63 -6.79 15.44 15.18
C ALA A 63 -7.59 16.17 16.27
N ILE A 64 -7.19 17.38 16.67
CA ILE A 64 -7.88 18.15 17.71
C ILE A 64 -9.09 18.89 17.15
N ILE A 65 -8.93 19.57 16.00
CA ILE A 65 -9.95 20.49 15.47
C ILE A 65 -10.60 20.05 14.15
N GLY A 66 -9.93 19.19 13.37
CA GLY A 66 -10.31 18.90 11.98
C GLY A 66 -11.24 17.70 11.81
N PHE A 67 -11.04 16.62 12.57
CA PHE A 67 -11.82 15.40 12.42
C PHE A 67 -13.01 15.35 13.37
N ALA A 68 -14.20 14.96 12.89
CA ALA A 68 -15.35 14.65 13.74
C ALA A 68 -15.31 13.20 14.25
N ASN A 69 -14.78 12.28 13.42
CA ASN A 69 -14.71 10.86 13.73
C ASN A 69 -13.65 10.59 14.83
N PRO A 70 -14.00 9.95 15.96
CA PRO A 70 -13.07 9.74 17.07
C PRO A 70 -11.90 8.81 16.71
N ILE A 71 -12.10 7.84 15.83
CA ILE A 71 -11.02 6.96 15.36
C ILE A 71 -10.03 7.74 14.50
N ALA A 72 -10.51 8.62 13.62
CA ALA A 72 -9.63 9.48 12.84
C ALA A 72 -8.80 10.40 13.74
N ARG A 73 -9.38 10.96 14.81
CA ARG A 73 -8.65 11.74 15.82
C ARG A 73 -7.54 10.93 16.49
N LEU A 74 -7.86 9.72 16.97
CA LEU A 74 -6.87 8.87 17.64
C LEU A 74 -5.75 8.45 16.68
N PHE A 75 -6.10 8.08 15.45
CA PHE A 75 -5.13 7.65 14.44
C PHE A 75 -4.18 8.78 14.05
N PHE A 76 -4.70 9.92 13.59
CA PHE A 76 -3.85 11.04 13.16
C PHE A 76 -3.17 11.75 14.33
N GLY A 77 -3.81 11.79 15.50
CA GLY A 77 -3.19 12.31 16.72
C GLY A 77 -2.01 11.47 17.16
N GLY A 78 -2.18 10.14 17.21
CA GLY A 78 -1.09 9.20 17.52
C GLY A 78 0.04 9.26 16.49
N LEU A 79 -0.29 9.30 15.20
CA LEU A 79 0.70 9.46 14.13
C LEU A 79 1.45 10.80 14.22
N GLY A 80 0.73 11.88 14.54
CA GLY A 80 1.31 13.19 14.76
C GLY A 80 2.30 13.19 15.92
N LEU A 81 1.90 12.64 17.07
CA LEU A 81 2.78 12.47 18.24
C LEU A 81 4.00 11.61 17.93
N TYR A 82 3.84 10.55 17.13
CA TYR A 82 4.95 9.71 16.70
C TYR A 82 5.97 10.50 15.87
N PHE A 83 5.54 11.31 14.90
CA PHE A 83 6.45 12.15 14.13
C PHE A 83 7.12 13.23 14.99
N LEU A 84 6.41 13.81 15.96
CA LEU A 84 7.00 14.76 16.91
C LEU A 84 8.06 14.09 17.79
N PHE A 85 7.82 12.85 18.22
CA PHE A 85 8.80 12.05 18.94
C PHE A 85 10.06 11.79 18.10
N GLU A 86 9.91 11.35 16.84
CA GLU A 86 11.05 11.16 15.94
C GLU A 86 11.81 12.48 15.69
N ALA A 87 11.08 13.59 15.51
CA ALA A 87 11.68 14.91 15.33
C ALA A 87 12.47 15.37 16.57
N ALA A 88 11.91 15.17 17.77
CA ALA A 88 12.53 15.55 19.03
C ALA A 88 13.81 14.73 19.29
N THR A 89 13.71 13.41 19.18
CA THR A 89 14.81 12.48 19.48
C THR A 89 15.85 12.37 18.37
N GLY A 90 15.48 12.69 17.13
CA GLY A 90 16.31 12.41 15.95
C GLY A 90 16.44 10.91 15.64
N ILE A 91 15.59 10.07 16.22
CA ILE A 91 15.61 8.62 16.06
C ILE A 91 14.43 8.21 15.17
N CYS A 92 14.73 7.53 14.06
CA CYS A 92 13.75 6.90 13.19
C CYS A 92 14.03 5.38 13.14
N PRO A 93 13.24 4.57 13.86
CA PRO A 93 13.41 3.10 13.91
C PRO A 93 13.31 2.46 12.52
N LEU A 94 12.43 3.00 11.66
CA LEU A 94 12.26 2.51 10.29
C LEU A 94 13.53 2.69 9.46
N TYR A 95 14.19 3.86 9.56
CA TYR A 95 15.44 4.11 8.83
C TYR A 95 16.56 3.20 9.33
N ALA A 96 16.67 3.00 10.64
CA ALA A 96 17.64 2.08 11.22
C ALA A 96 17.41 0.65 10.71
N ARG A 97 16.15 0.19 10.69
CA ARG A 97 15.75 -1.11 10.14
C ARG A 97 16.11 -1.25 8.66
N LEU A 98 16.00 -0.17 7.91
CA LEU A 98 16.33 -0.07 6.49
C LEU A 98 17.78 0.37 6.25
N GLY A 99 18.67 0.20 7.23
CA GLY A 99 20.12 0.37 7.09
C GLY A 99 20.66 1.80 7.02
N ALA A 100 19.84 2.81 7.35
CA ALA A 100 20.29 4.19 7.58
C ALA A 100 20.40 4.42 9.10
N ALA A 101 21.57 4.12 9.66
CA ALA A 101 21.83 4.19 11.10
C ALA A 101 22.49 5.51 11.55
N LYS A 102 22.91 6.36 10.60
CA LYS A 102 23.54 7.66 10.86
C LYS A 102 22.87 8.76 10.03
N PRO A 103 22.85 10.03 10.48
CA PRO A 103 22.23 11.13 9.72
C PRO A 103 22.87 11.40 8.36
N SER A 104 24.15 11.07 8.18
CA SER A 104 24.84 11.19 6.88
C SER A 104 24.47 10.09 5.88
N GLN A 105 23.85 9.00 6.34
CA GLN A 105 23.43 7.90 5.49
C GLN A 105 22.02 8.17 4.96
N ARG A 106 21.86 8.03 3.64
CA ARG A 106 20.56 8.04 3.00
C ARG A 106 20.12 6.62 2.69
N LEU A 107 18.80 6.40 2.62
CA LEU A 107 18.26 5.17 2.07
C LEU A 107 18.74 5.02 0.62
N ASN A 108 19.09 3.80 0.24
CA ASN A 108 19.32 3.51 -1.17
C ASN A 108 17.99 3.69 -1.96
N PRO A 109 18.06 3.92 -3.29
CA PRO A 109 16.85 4.17 -4.08
C PRO A 109 15.80 3.08 -3.96
N GLU A 110 16.21 1.81 -3.92
CA GLU A 110 15.29 0.67 -3.78
C GLU A 110 14.47 0.72 -2.48
N ARG A 111 15.12 1.01 -1.35
CA ARG A 111 14.44 1.13 -0.04
C ARG A 111 13.60 2.39 0.04
N LEU A 112 14.03 3.48 -0.60
CA LEU A 112 13.24 4.70 -0.69
C LEU A 112 11.93 4.46 -1.47
N TYR A 113 12.01 3.79 -2.62
CA TYR A 113 10.83 3.42 -3.41
C TYR A 113 9.93 2.45 -2.64
N LEU A 114 10.49 1.48 -1.92
CA LEU A 114 9.71 0.60 -1.04
C LEU A 114 8.91 1.40 -0.01
N VAL A 115 9.55 2.34 0.70
CA VAL A 115 8.87 3.18 1.70
C VAL A 115 7.77 4.03 1.05
N ALA A 116 8.01 4.60 -0.13
CA ALA A 116 7.01 5.37 -0.85
C ALA A 116 5.78 4.51 -1.23
N LEU A 117 5.99 3.31 -1.76
CA LEU A 117 4.91 2.39 -2.12
C LEU A 117 4.12 1.92 -0.89
N LEU A 118 4.81 1.64 0.22
CA LEU A 118 4.18 1.29 1.49
C LEU A 118 3.39 2.46 2.09
N ALA A 119 3.86 3.70 1.92
CA ALA A 119 3.10 4.87 2.34
C ALA A 119 1.78 5.00 1.56
N VAL A 120 1.81 4.82 0.24
CA VAL A 120 0.59 4.78 -0.60
C VAL A 120 -0.32 3.62 -0.15
N GLN A 121 0.23 2.45 0.13
CA GLN A 121 -0.54 1.32 0.67
C GLN A 121 -1.24 1.67 1.99
N LEU A 122 -0.53 2.33 2.92
CA LEU A 122 -1.08 2.69 4.23
C LEU A 122 -2.18 3.76 4.12
N VAL A 123 -2.07 4.68 3.14
CA VAL A 123 -3.17 5.61 2.82
C VAL A 123 -4.40 4.83 2.35
N LEU A 124 -4.24 3.89 1.41
CA LEU A 124 -5.34 3.03 0.96
C LEU A 124 -5.92 2.17 2.10
N ALA A 125 -5.05 1.65 2.98
CA ALA A 125 -5.44 0.88 4.15
C ALA A 125 -6.35 1.70 5.07
N TYR A 126 -5.96 2.95 5.36
CA TYR A 126 -6.76 3.88 6.15
C TYR A 126 -8.10 4.19 5.48
N LEU A 127 -8.11 4.51 4.19
CA LEU A 127 -9.34 4.84 3.46
C LEU A 127 -10.37 3.69 3.53
N TRP A 128 -9.93 2.45 3.29
CA TRP A 128 -10.79 1.28 3.38
C TRP A 128 -11.25 0.99 4.80
N PHE A 129 -10.35 1.03 5.77
CA PHE A 129 -10.72 0.78 7.16
C PHE A 129 -11.70 1.83 7.68
N HIS A 130 -11.45 3.11 7.41
CA HIS A 130 -12.33 4.20 7.82
C HIS A 130 -13.71 4.08 7.19
N ALA A 131 -13.79 3.88 5.87
CA ALA A 131 -15.05 3.71 5.16
C ALA A 131 -15.83 2.49 5.67
N GLY A 132 -15.15 1.38 5.95
CA GLY A 132 -15.77 0.19 6.51
C GLY A 132 -16.25 0.40 7.94
N TYR A 133 -15.45 1.08 8.77
CA TYR A 133 -15.80 1.41 10.15
C TYR A 133 -17.06 2.27 10.23
N GLU A 134 -17.16 3.32 9.40
CA GLU A 134 -18.37 4.16 9.36
C GLU A 134 -19.62 3.36 8.97
N LYS A 135 -19.47 2.36 8.09
CA LYS A 135 -20.55 1.44 7.73
C LYS A 135 -20.93 0.51 8.88
N VAL A 136 -19.96 0.02 9.65
CA VAL A 136 -20.17 -0.82 10.84
C VAL A 136 -20.92 -0.07 11.93
N THR A 137 -20.58 1.21 12.15
CA THR A 137 -21.21 2.03 13.20
C THR A 137 -22.50 2.72 12.77
N GLY A 138 -22.83 2.66 11.47
CA GLY A 138 -23.98 3.33 10.88
C GLY A 138 -25.13 2.39 10.51
N SER A 139 -26.03 2.89 9.68
CA SER A 139 -27.20 2.17 9.15
C SER A 139 -26.96 1.54 7.78
N PHE A 140 -25.70 1.45 7.32
CA PHE A 140 -25.35 1.12 5.93
C PHE A 140 -26.04 -0.14 5.40
N VAL A 141 -26.02 -1.24 6.16
CA VAL A 141 -26.65 -2.51 5.74
C VAL A 141 -28.17 -2.39 5.66
N ALA A 142 -28.80 -1.63 6.57
CA ALA A 142 -30.23 -1.40 6.58
C ALA A 142 -30.67 -0.50 5.40
N ASP A 143 -29.83 0.46 5.01
CA ASP A 143 -30.07 1.38 3.90
C ASP A 143 -29.72 0.81 2.52
N MET A 144 -29.14 -0.39 2.47
CA MET A 144 -28.66 -1.01 1.24
C MET A 144 -29.77 -1.24 0.18
N PRO A 145 -30.98 -1.72 0.53
CA PRO A 145 -32.06 -1.88 -0.46
C PRO A 145 -32.43 -0.55 -1.14
N LYS A 146 -32.54 0.52 -0.36
CA LYS A 146 -32.84 1.88 -0.85
C LYS A 146 -31.73 2.40 -1.76
N THR A 147 -30.48 2.19 -1.35
CA THR A 147 -29.29 2.60 -2.11
C THR A 147 -29.22 1.90 -3.46
N LEU A 148 -29.41 0.57 -3.49
CA LEU A 148 -29.39 -0.20 -4.73
C LEU A 148 -30.56 0.13 -5.66
N ALA A 149 -31.76 0.37 -5.12
CA ALA A 149 -32.91 0.82 -5.91
C ALA A 149 -32.66 2.19 -6.53
N PHE A 150 -32.05 3.12 -5.78
CA PHE A 150 -31.62 4.40 -6.32
C PHE A 150 -30.60 4.23 -7.45
N PHE A 151 -29.58 3.38 -7.26
CA PHE A 151 -28.59 3.10 -8.30
C PHE A 151 -29.20 2.50 -9.57
N ALA A 152 -30.25 1.69 -9.47
CA ALA A 152 -30.95 1.13 -10.63
C ALA A 152 -31.81 2.16 -11.38
N SER A 153 -32.33 3.18 -10.69
CA SER A 153 -33.37 4.08 -11.21
C SER A 153 -33.01 4.88 -12.46
N LYS A 154 -31.73 5.27 -12.61
CA LYS A 154 -31.23 6.06 -13.74
C LYS A 154 -29.86 5.56 -14.21
N ASN A 155 -29.54 4.29 -13.97
CA ASN A 155 -28.26 3.74 -14.40
C ASN A 155 -28.20 3.68 -15.94
N PRO A 156 -27.11 4.16 -16.57
CA PRO A 156 -26.99 4.15 -18.03
C PRO A 156 -26.66 2.76 -18.61
N TYR A 157 -26.42 1.74 -17.78
CA TYR A 157 -26.04 0.39 -18.22
C TYR A 157 -27.20 -0.61 -18.04
N PRO A 158 -27.98 -0.95 -19.08
CA PRO A 158 -29.15 -1.81 -18.95
C PRO A 158 -28.85 -3.19 -18.35
N TRP A 159 -27.71 -3.79 -18.73
CA TRP A 159 -27.29 -5.08 -18.18
C TRP A 159 -26.99 -5.01 -16.67
N PHE A 160 -26.47 -3.87 -16.19
CA PHE A 160 -26.19 -3.66 -14.78
C PHE A 160 -27.50 -3.38 -14.02
N VAL A 161 -28.45 -2.66 -14.61
CA VAL A 161 -29.82 -2.52 -14.07
C VAL A 161 -30.47 -3.90 -13.88
N SER A 162 -30.38 -4.78 -14.88
CA SER A 162 -30.89 -6.15 -14.77
C SER A 162 -30.23 -6.93 -13.64
N PHE A 163 -28.91 -6.81 -13.46
CA PHE A 163 -28.20 -7.40 -12.32
C PHE A 163 -28.67 -6.81 -10.97
N LEU A 164 -28.82 -5.48 -10.89
CA LEU A 164 -29.30 -4.82 -9.68
C LEU A 164 -30.69 -5.30 -9.28
N ASN A 165 -31.63 -5.32 -10.23
CA ASN A 165 -33.02 -5.73 -9.97
C ASN A 165 -33.18 -7.23 -9.74
N GLY A 166 -32.43 -8.06 -10.48
CA GLY A 166 -32.57 -9.52 -10.43
C GLY A 166 -31.74 -10.19 -9.33
N VAL A 167 -30.64 -9.60 -8.91
CA VAL A 167 -29.67 -10.24 -7.99
C VAL A 167 -29.36 -9.36 -6.78
N ALA A 168 -28.92 -8.11 -6.99
CA ALA A 168 -28.38 -7.32 -5.89
C ALA A 168 -29.46 -6.84 -4.91
N ILE A 169 -30.57 -6.27 -5.41
CA ILE A 169 -31.68 -5.77 -4.59
C ILE A 169 -32.35 -6.89 -3.78
N PRO A 170 -32.71 -8.06 -4.37
CA PRO A 170 -33.24 -9.18 -3.61
C PRO A 170 -32.31 -9.68 -2.49
N ASN A 171 -31.00 -9.53 -2.67
CA ASN A 171 -29.96 -9.95 -1.71
C ASN A 171 -29.29 -8.76 -1.01
N ALA A 172 -29.94 -7.60 -0.91
CA ALA A 172 -29.31 -6.35 -0.51
C ALA A 172 -28.59 -6.43 0.84
N ARG A 173 -29.15 -7.15 1.83
CA ARG A 173 -28.48 -7.35 3.13
C ARG A 173 -27.15 -8.07 2.99
N LEU A 174 -27.06 -9.10 2.15
CA LEU A 174 -25.83 -9.84 1.92
C LEU A 174 -24.77 -8.96 1.24
N PHE A 175 -25.17 -8.21 0.21
CA PHE A 175 -24.28 -7.25 -0.45
C PHE A 175 -23.78 -6.16 0.50
N GLY A 176 -24.68 -5.62 1.34
CA GLY A 176 -24.33 -4.63 2.35
C GLY A 176 -23.30 -5.18 3.35
N LEU A 177 -23.51 -6.39 3.86
CA LEU A 177 -22.55 -7.06 4.76
C LEU A 177 -21.21 -7.35 4.08
N ALA A 178 -21.23 -7.82 2.83
CA ALA A 178 -20.04 -8.13 2.06
C ALA A 178 -19.18 -6.88 1.81
N VAL A 179 -19.81 -5.76 1.43
CA VAL A 179 -19.13 -4.47 1.30
C VAL A 179 -18.57 -4.01 2.64
N MET A 180 -19.42 -3.92 3.67
CA MET A 180 -19.03 -3.41 4.99
C MET A 180 -17.82 -4.15 5.57
N TRP A 181 -17.86 -5.49 5.61
CA TRP A 181 -16.75 -6.28 6.12
C TRP A 181 -15.58 -6.36 5.16
N GLY A 182 -15.84 -6.36 3.84
CA GLY A 182 -14.79 -6.34 2.82
C GLY A 182 -13.89 -5.11 2.96
N GLU A 183 -14.47 -3.93 3.19
CA GLU A 183 -13.71 -2.69 3.39
C GLU A 183 -12.88 -2.73 4.69
N VAL A 184 -13.46 -3.17 5.81
CA VAL A 184 -12.73 -3.31 7.09
C VAL A 184 -11.56 -4.29 6.94
N LEU A 185 -11.80 -5.47 6.37
CA LEU A 185 -10.80 -6.50 6.20
C LEU A 185 -9.71 -6.10 5.19
N ALA A 186 -10.07 -5.41 4.11
CA ALA A 186 -9.10 -4.87 3.17
C ALA A 186 -8.19 -3.85 3.86
N GLY A 187 -8.76 -2.92 4.63
CA GLY A 187 -7.99 -1.93 5.38
C GLY A 187 -7.00 -2.57 6.37
N ILE A 188 -7.47 -3.49 7.21
CA ILE A 188 -6.63 -4.22 8.17
C ILE A 188 -5.55 -5.04 7.44
N GLY A 189 -5.94 -5.78 6.39
CA GLY A 189 -5.04 -6.63 5.62
C GLY A 189 -3.90 -5.84 4.98
N LEU A 190 -4.20 -4.68 4.40
CA LEU A 190 -3.19 -3.79 3.81
C LEU A 190 -2.25 -3.21 4.86
N ALA A 191 -2.77 -2.78 6.01
CA ALA A 191 -1.96 -2.22 7.10
C ALA A 191 -1.01 -3.26 7.71
N LEU A 192 -1.53 -4.43 8.09
CA LEU A 192 -0.72 -5.52 8.65
C LEU A 192 0.32 -6.01 7.65
N SER A 193 -0.05 -6.13 6.38
CA SER A 193 0.88 -6.55 5.34
C SER A 193 2.00 -5.53 5.14
N ALA A 194 1.71 -4.23 5.19
CA ALA A 194 2.74 -3.19 5.08
C ALA A 194 3.79 -3.32 6.19
N ALA A 195 3.36 -3.58 7.44
CA ALA A 195 4.28 -3.83 8.54
C ALA A 195 5.09 -5.12 8.34
N LEU A 196 4.45 -6.22 7.95
CA LEU A 196 5.10 -7.51 7.73
C LEU A 196 6.08 -7.50 6.54
N ILE A 197 5.87 -6.63 5.54
CA ILE A 197 6.83 -6.46 4.43
C ILE A 197 8.18 -5.92 4.93
N VAL A 198 8.16 -5.06 5.96
CA VAL A 198 9.35 -4.41 6.52
C VAL A 198 9.96 -5.23 7.66
N TYR A 199 9.13 -5.72 8.57
CA TYR A 199 9.56 -6.31 9.82
C TYR A 199 9.49 -7.84 9.84
N GLY A 200 8.73 -8.45 8.91
CA GLY A 200 8.56 -9.90 8.85
C GLY A 200 9.80 -10.63 8.36
N ASP A 201 9.89 -11.91 8.75
CA ASP A 201 10.85 -12.84 8.17
C ASP A 201 10.48 -13.20 6.72
N LYS A 202 11.28 -14.07 6.08
CA LYS A 202 11.05 -14.47 4.68
C LYS A 202 9.67 -15.10 4.44
N ARG A 203 9.12 -15.84 5.41
CA ARG A 203 7.80 -16.49 5.28
C ARG A 203 6.69 -15.45 5.37
N TRP A 204 6.71 -14.63 6.41
CA TRP A 204 5.71 -13.60 6.65
C TRP A 204 5.72 -12.52 5.59
N ARG A 205 6.90 -12.14 5.09
CA ARG A 205 7.01 -11.17 3.98
C ARG A 205 6.36 -11.68 2.70
N LYS A 206 6.56 -12.95 2.33
CA LYS A 206 5.87 -13.56 1.17
C LYS A 206 4.35 -13.56 1.35
N ALA A 207 3.87 -13.95 2.52
CA ALA A 207 2.44 -13.94 2.85
C ALA A 207 1.87 -12.51 2.79
N ALA A 208 2.62 -11.51 3.27
CA ALA A 208 2.21 -10.12 3.25
C ALA A 208 2.14 -9.53 1.84
N LEU A 209 3.08 -9.88 0.94
CA LEU A 209 3.04 -9.43 -0.45
C LEU A 209 1.79 -9.94 -1.18
N ILE A 210 1.49 -11.25 -1.05
CA ILE A 210 0.30 -11.82 -1.70
C ILE A 210 -1.00 -11.33 -1.06
N THR A 211 -1.03 -11.17 0.26
CA THR A 211 -2.18 -10.61 0.98
C THR A 211 -2.45 -9.17 0.54
N SER A 212 -1.40 -8.34 0.41
CA SER A 212 -1.51 -6.99 -0.13
C SER A 212 -2.09 -7.00 -1.54
N ALA A 213 -1.55 -7.84 -2.43
CA ALA A 213 -2.04 -7.93 -3.80
C ALA A 213 -3.52 -8.33 -3.86
N ILE A 214 -3.94 -9.33 -3.09
CA ILE A 214 -5.34 -9.78 -3.04
C ILE A 214 -6.24 -8.66 -2.52
N ALA A 215 -5.87 -7.99 -1.42
CA ALA A 215 -6.66 -6.91 -0.85
C ALA A 215 -6.80 -5.72 -1.81
N LEU A 216 -5.72 -5.35 -2.53
CA LEU A 216 -5.75 -4.29 -3.53
C LEU A 216 -6.61 -4.66 -4.74
N LEU A 217 -6.53 -5.91 -5.23
CA LEU A 217 -7.37 -6.38 -6.33
C LEU A 217 -8.85 -6.44 -5.93
N ALA A 218 -9.15 -6.89 -4.70
CA ALA A 218 -10.49 -6.88 -4.16
C ALA A 218 -11.04 -5.45 -4.06
N GLY A 219 -10.25 -4.51 -3.53
CA GLY A 219 -10.63 -3.11 -3.46
C GLY A 219 -10.78 -2.44 -4.83
N ALA A 220 -9.93 -2.78 -5.81
CA ALA A 220 -10.08 -2.32 -7.18
C ALA A 220 -11.37 -2.86 -7.81
N CYS A 221 -11.66 -4.16 -7.64
CA CYS A 221 -12.90 -4.77 -8.09
C CYS A 221 -14.14 -4.09 -7.46
N MET A 222 -14.08 -3.76 -6.17
CA MET A 222 -15.15 -3.05 -5.47
C MET A 222 -15.36 -1.64 -6.03
N ASN A 223 -14.30 -0.86 -6.26
CA ASN A 223 -14.39 0.46 -6.89
C ASN A 223 -14.96 0.40 -8.31
N TRP A 224 -14.63 -0.64 -9.06
CA TRP A 224 -15.22 -0.85 -10.37
C TRP A 224 -16.74 -1.09 -10.31
N HIS A 225 -17.19 -1.92 -9.36
CA HIS A 225 -18.63 -2.14 -9.13
C HIS A 225 -19.35 -0.88 -8.65
N PHE A 226 -18.73 -0.10 -7.74
CA PHE A 226 -19.28 1.18 -7.28
C PHE A 226 -19.35 2.19 -8.41
N TRP A 227 -18.35 2.24 -9.28
CA TRP A 227 -18.38 3.08 -10.47
C TRP A 227 -19.54 2.70 -11.39
N LEU A 228 -19.71 1.41 -11.71
CA LEU A 228 -20.83 0.94 -12.53
C LEU A 228 -22.19 1.27 -11.91
N ALA A 229 -22.29 1.17 -10.58
CA ALA A 229 -23.54 1.45 -9.86
C ALA A 229 -23.87 2.95 -9.77
N SER A 230 -22.86 3.80 -9.58
CA SER A 230 -23.05 5.17 -9.07
C SER A 230 -22.31 6.27 -9.82
N ALA A 231 -21.46 5.99 -10.81
CA ALA A 231 -20.73 7.04 -11.54
C ALA A 231 -21.65 8.05 -12.23
N TRP A 232 -22.85 7.62 -12.63
CA TRP A 232 -23.85 8.50 -13.26
C TRP A 232 -24.44 9.54 -12.30
N THR A 233 -24.27 9.39 -10.98
CA THR A 233 -24.84 10.33 -9.99
C THR A 233 -24.09 11.66 -9.95
N GLY A 234 -22.84 11.69 -10.45
CA GLY A 234 -22.08 12.92 -10.59
C GLY A 234 -20.59 12.67 -10.83
N PRO A 235 -19.88 13.68 -11.37
CA PRO A 235 -18.46 13.57 -11.70
C PRO A 235 -17.59 13.28 -10.48
N GLY A 236 -17.94 13.80 -9.30
CA GLY A 236 -17.20 13.52 -8.05
C GLY A 236 -17.20 12.04 -7.69
N THR A 237 -18.38 11.40 -7.68
CA THR A 237 -18.51 9.97 -7.39
C THR A 237 -17.81 9.10 -8.44
N ALA A 238 -17.91 9.46 -9.72
CA ALA A 238 -17.18 8.79 -10.78
C ALA A 238 -15.66 8.90 -10.57
N SER A 239 -15.16 10.11 -10.33
CA SER A 239 -13.73 10.38 -10.16
C SER A 239 -13.13 9.72 -8.92
N SER A 240 -13.83 9.69 -7.79
CA SER A 240 -13.34 9.03 -6.57
C SER A 240 -13.09 7.54 -6.79
N ASN A 241 -14.02 6.83 -7.45
CA ASN A 241 -13.85 5.40 -7.73
C ASN A 241 -12.68 5.15 -8.69
N VAL A 242 -12.52 5.99 -9.73
CA VAL A 242 -11.39 5.88 -10.67
C VAL A 242 -10.05 6.17 -9.99
N ALA A 243 -10.03 7.20 -9.13
CA ALA A 243 -8.85 7.59 -8.37
C ALA A 243 -8.43 6.54 -7.35
N MET A 244 -9.36 5.72 -6.84
CA MET A 244 -9.02 4.56 -6.00
C MET A 244 -8.67 3.32 -6.83
N PHE A 245 -9.33 3.09 -7.97
CA PHE A 245 -9.11 1.92 -8.81
C PHE A 245 -7.67 1.82 -9.33
N TRP A 246 -7.16 2.89 -9.96
CA TRP A 246 -5.85 2.83 -10.64
C TRP A 246 -4.65 2.65 -9.69
N PRO A 247 -4.52 3.40 -8.57
CA PRO A 247 -3.45 3.17 -7.63
C PRO A 247 -3.46 1.76 -7.05
N GLN A 248 -4.64 1.18 -6.81
CA GLN A 248 -4.75 -0.20 -6.34
C GLN A 248 -4.27 -1.21 -7.39
N MET A 249 -4.66 -1.04 -8.65
CA MET A 249 -4.18 -1.91 -9.75
C MET A 249 -2.67 -1.83 -9.95
N ILE A 250 -2.12 -0.62 -9.95
CA ILE A 250 -0.67 -0.39 -10.09
C ILE A 250 0.09 -1.04 -8.93
N LEU A 251 -0.36 -0.79 -7.70
CA LEU A 251 0.30 -1.29 -6.51
C LEU A 251 0.16 -2.82 -6.38
N ALA A 252 -0.98 -3.39 -6.78
CA ALA A 252 -1.17 -4.85 -6.84
C ALA A 252 -0.18 -5.49 -7.80
N TYR A 253 -0.02 -4.93 -9.00
CA TYR A 253 0.97 -5.40 -9.97
C TYR A 253 2.39 -5.38 -9.39
N VAL A 254 2.79 -4.28 -8.75
CA VAL A 254 4.11 -4.15 -8.12
C VAL A 254 4.35 -5.23 -7.06
N TRP A 255 3.37 -5.51 -6.20
CA TRP A 255 3.52 -6.56 -5.18
C TRP A 255 3.51 -7.97 -5.75
N ILE A 256 2.76 -8.23 -6.82
CA ILE A 256 2.80 -9.51 -7.53
C ILE A 256 4.18 -9.74 -8.13
N VAL A 257 4.74 -8.75 -8.83
CA VAL A 257 6.10 -8.85 -9.38
C VAL A 257 7.12 -9.10 -8.26
N ARG A 258 7.03 -8.35 -7.16
CA ARG A 258 7.92 -8.53 -6.00
C ARG A 258 7.80 -9.92 -5.39
N TYR A 259 6.58 -10.45 -5.27
CA TYR A 259 6.33 -11.81 -4.79
C TYR A 259 6.99 -12.87 -5.69
N MET A 260 6.89 -12.70 -7.01
CA MET A 260 7.50 -13.62 -7.99
C MET A 260 9.03 -13.63 -7.89
N ASP A 261 9.65 -12.48 -7.64
CA ASP A 261 11.09 -12.40 -7.42
C ASP A 261 11.54 -13.07 -6.12
N GLU A 262 10.73 -13.05 -5.07
CA GLU A 262 11.04 -13.78 -3.83
C GLU A 262 10.82 -15.30 -3.94
N ARG A 263 10.14 -15.77 -4.99
CA ARG A 263 9.90 -17.20 -5.25
C ARG A 263 11.11 -17.89 -5.87
N LYS A 264 11.91 -17.15 -6.64
CA LYS A 264 13.20 -17.61 -7.20
C LYS A 264 14.24 -17.76 -6.09
#